data_AF-A0AAD2A5D9-F1
#
_entry.id   AF-A0AAD2A5D9-F1
#
_cell.length_a   1.000
_cell.length_b   1.000
_cell.length_c   1.000
_cell.angle_alpha   90.00
_cell.angle_beta   90.00
_cell.angle_gamma   90.00
#
_symmetry.space_group_name_H-M   'P 1'
#
loop_
_entity.id
_entity.type
_entity.pdbx_description
1 polymer ?
#
loop_
_entity_poly.entity_id
_entity_poly.type
_entity_poly.pdbx_seq_one_letter_code
_entity_poly.pdbx_strand_id
1 'polypeptide(L)'
;MSVASASYLARRAAQKERVRILYRRALKDTLNWAVHRHLFYPDADALREKFEANRSVDDIETIDRMIAAGEATHNKWRHPDPYIVPWAPGGSKFCRNPTPPEGVID
;
A
#
# COMPACT_ATOMS: atom_id res chain seq x y z
N MET A 1 16.28 3.05 -28.69
CA MET A 1 15.72 1.93 -27.90
C MET A 1 14.55 1.34 -28.65
N SER A 2 14.44 0.01 -28.74
CA SER A 2 13.27 -0.65 -29.37
C SER A 2 12.02 -0.42 -28.52
N VAL A 3 10.86 -0.25 -29.18
CA VAL A 3 9.55 -0.12 -28.52
C VAL A 3 9.27 -1.30 -27.57
N ALA A 4 9.71 -2.52 -27.93
CA ALA A 4 9.58 -3.71 -27.09
C ALA A 4 10.44 -3.66 -25.81
N SER A 5 11.58 -2.98 -25.85
CA SER A 5 12.43 -2.78 -24.67
C SER A 5 11.84 -1.72 -23.73
N ALA A 6 11.25 -0.65 -24.29
CA ALA A 6 10.58 0.39 -23.52
C ALA A 6 9.34 -0.14 -22.78
N SER A 7 8.51 -0.97 -23.44
CA SER A 7 7.32 -1.55 -22.84
C SER A 7 7.66 -2.52 -21.69
N TYR A 8 8.70 -3.33 -21.86
CA TYR A 8 9.22 -4.22 -20.81
C TYR A 8 9.64 -3.43 -19.57
N LEU A 9 10.43 -2.37 -19.75
CA LEU A 9 10.91 -1.53 -18.64
C LEU A 9 9.77 -0.83 -17.91
N ALA A 10 8.79 -0.31 -18.66
CA ALA A 10 7.60 0.31 -18.08
C ALA A 10 6.79 -0.69 -17.25
N ARG A 11 6.59 -1.92 -17.74
CA ARG A 11 5.89 -2.98 -17.00
C ARG A 11 6.62 -3.34 -15.71
N ARG A 12 7.96 -3.49 -15.75
CA ARG A 12 8.78 -3.75 -14.56
C ARG A 12 8.70 -2.60 -13.53
N ALA A 13 8.70 -1.35 -13.99
CA ALA A 13 8.54 -0.19 -13.13
C ALA A 13 7.17 -0.20 -12.42
N ALA A 14 6.10 -0.46 -13.17
CA ALA A 14 4.74 -0.57 -12.63
C ALA A 14 4.61 -1.73 -11.63
N GLN A 15 5.17 -2.90 -11.93
CA GLN A 15 5.20 -4.04 -10.99
C GLN A 15 5.90 -3.67 -9.68
N LYS A 16 7.06 -3.03 -9.76
CA LYS A 16 7.82 -2.57 -8.59
C LYS A 16 7.01 -1.58 -7.75
N GLU A 17 6.31 -0.66 -8.39
CA GLU A 17 5.43 0.29 -7.71
C GLU A 17 4.25 -0.41 -7.03
N ARG A 18 3.55 -1.32 -7.73
CA ARG A 18 2.43 -2.09 -7.17
C ARG A 18 2.85 -2.92 -5.96
N VAL A 19 3.97 -3.62 -6.04
CA VAL A 19 4.53 -4.39 -4.90
C VAL A 19 4.79 -3.47 -3.70
N ARG A 20 5.39 -2.29 -3.92
CA ARG A 20 5.66 -1.32 -2.85
C ARG A 20 4.37 -0.77 -2.23
N ILE A 21 3.37 -0.46 -3.04
CA ILE A 21 2.05 -0.01 -2.57
C ILE A 21 1.39 -1.12 -1.75
N LEU A 22 1.35 -2.35 -2.27
CA LEU A 22 0.78 -3.50 -1.61
C LEU A 22 1.46 -3.76 -0.26
N TYR A 23 2.79 -3.77 -0.20
CA TYR A 23 3.54 -3.97 1.05
C TYR A 23 3.20 -2.89 2.09
N ARG A 24 3.19 -1.61 1.69
CA ARG A 24 2.83 -0.50 2.60
C ARG A 24 1.40 -0.62 3.11
N ARG A 25 0.45 -1.00 2.25
CA ARG A 25 -0.96 -1.17 2.63
C ARG A 25 -1.14 -2.37 3.56
N ALA A 26 -0.54 -3.50 3.22
CA ALA A 26 -0.58 -4.70 4.05
C ALA A 26 0.02 -4.45 5.44
N LEU A 27 1.20 -3.81 5.52
CA LEU A 27 1.83 -3.49 6.80
C LEU A 27 0.98 -2.54 7.66
N LYS A 28 0.33 -1.54 7.02
CA LYS A 28 -0.61 -0.65 7.72
C LYS A 28 -1.80 -1.43 8.27
N ASP A 29 -2.37 -2.35 7.50
CA ASP A 29 -3.50 -3.16 7.95
C ASP A 29 -3.11 -4.17 9.03
N THR A 30 -1.92 -4.77 8.95
CA THR A 30 -1.37 -5.57 10.05
C THR A 30 -1.34 -4.77 11.35
N LEU A 31 -0.92 -3.50 11.30
CA LEU A 31 -0.96 -2.62 12.47
C LEU A 31 -2.38 -2.29 12.92
N ASN A 32 -3.29 -2.02 11.98
CA ASN A 32 -4.69 -1.72 12.30
C ASN A 32 -5.35 -2.87 13.07
N TRP A 33 -5.06 -4.12 12.68
CA TRP A 33 -5.54 -5.32 13.36
C TRP A 33 -4.84 -5.59 14.70
N ALA A 34 -3.50 -5.52 14.73
CA ALA A 34 -2.74 -5.90 15.91
C ALA A 34 -2.93 -4.93 17.08
N VAL A 35 -3.11 -3.63 16.80
CA VAL A 35 -3.22 -2.50 17.76
C VAL A 35 -1.96 -2.29 18.62
N HIS A 36 -1.50 -3.34 19.31
CA HIS A 36 -0.35 -3.37 20.19
C HIS A 36 0.95 -3.75 19.46
N ARG A 37 2.05 -3.08 19.82
CA ARG A 37 3.35 -3.22 19.15
C ARG A 37 3.96 -4.61 19.26
N HIS A 38 3.83 -5.27 20.41
CA HIS A 38 4.39 -6.59 20.65
C HIS A 38 3.72 -7.70 19.81
N LEU A 39 2.45 -7.50 19.41
CA LEU A 39 1.76 -8.38 18.45
C LEU A 39 2.11 -7.99 17.00
N PHE A 40 2.19 -6.68 16.75
CA PHE A 40 2.50 -6.16 15.42
C PHE A 40 3.88 -6.58 14.90
N TYR A 41 4.93 -6.55 15.72
CA TYR A 41 6.30 -6.81 15.24
C TYR A 41 6.48 -8.23 14.66
N PRO A 42 6.09 -9.31 15.36
CA PRO A 42 6.14 -10.67 14.78
C PRO A 42 5.35 -10.79 13.48
N ASP A 43 4.14 -10.22 13.42
CA ASP A 43 3.30 -10.28 12.21
C ASP A 43 3.88 -9.47 11.04
N ALA A 44 4.48 -8.31 11.35
CA ALA A 44 5.17 -7.47 10.37
C ALA A 44 6.43 -8.16 9.81
N ASP A 45 7.19 -8.85 10.65
CA ASP A 45 8.36 -9.62 10.25
C ASP A 45 7.95 -10.82 9.37
N ALA A 46 6.91 -11.56 9.78
CA ALA A 46 6.35 -12.64 8.96
C ALA A 46 5.79 -12.14 7.62
N LEU A 47 5.20 -10.94 7.59
CA LEU A 47 4.79 -10.29 6.34
C LEU A 47 6.02 -9.96 5.48
N ARG A 48 7.07 -9.39 6.07
CA ARG A 48 8.31 -9.03 5.36
C ARG A 48 8.98 -10.25 4.76
N GLU A 49 9.06 -11.34 5.50
CA GLU A 49 9.64 -12.61 5.06
C GLU A 49 8.92 -13.15 3.81
N LYS A 50 7.59 -13.12 3.78
CA LYS A 50 6.80 -13.52 2.59
C LYS A 50 7.15 -12.71 1.35
N PHE A 51 7.43 -11.42 1.48
CA PHE A 51 7.84 -10.58 0.35
C PHE A 51 9.30 -10.85 -0.06
N GLU A 52 10.20 -11.01 0.90
CA GLU A 52 11.62 -11.29 0.61
C GLU A 52 11.84 -12.66 0.00
N ALA A 53 11.08 -13.69 0.41
CA ALA A 53 11.14 -15.03 -0.17
C ALA A 53 10.88 -15.05 -1.69
N ASN A 54 10.18 -14.03 -2.21
CA ASN A 54 9.79 -13.93 -3.62
C ASN A 54 10.50 -12.79 -4.36
N ARG A 55 11.52 -12.18 -3.75
CA ARG A 55 12.19 -10.97 -4.28
C ARG A 55 12.94 -11.22 -5.59
N SER A 56 13.44 -12.44 -5.79
CA SER A 56 14.26 -12.84 -6.95
C SER A 56 13.46 -13.50 -8.07
N VAL A 57 12.13 -13.38 -8.07
CA VAL A 57 11.31 -13.86 -9.19
C VAL A 57 11.48 -12.89 -10.38
N ASP A 58 11.88 -13.45 -11.52
CA ASP A 58 12.15 -12.67 -12.74
C ASP A 58 11.07 -12.80 -13.82
N ASP A 59 10.27 -13.88 -13.79
CA ASP A 59 9.20 -14.09 -14.76
C ASP A 59 8.07 -13.06 -14.56
N ILE A 60 7.86 -12.23 -15.59
CA ILE A 60 6.92 -11.09 -15.54
C ILE A 60 5.49 -11.56 -15.30
N GLU A 61 5.06 -12.63 -15.94
CA GLU A 61 3.68 -13.11 -15.83
C GLU A 61 3.41 -13.69 -14.44
N THR A 62 4.38 -14.44 -13.90
CA THR A 62 4.32 -14.92 -12.53
C THR A 62 4.27 -13.77 -11.53
N ILE A 63 5.06 -12.71 -11.72
CA ILE A 63 5.00 -11.52 -10.85
C ILE A 63 3.61 -10.88 -10.89
N ASP A 64 3.01 -10.72 -12.06
CA ASP A 64 1.67 -10.14 -12.16
C ASP A 64 0.60 -11.00 -11.45
N ARG A 65 0.68 -12.32 -11.59
CA ARG A 65 -0.20 -13.26 -10.87
C ARG A 65 -0.01 -13.18 -9.36
N MET A 66 1.23 -13.09 -8.89
CA MET A 66 1.54 -12.99 -7.47
C MET A 66 1.06 -11.66 -6.87
N ILE A 67 1.24 -10.54 -7.61
CA ILE A 67 0.70 -9.24 -7.20
C ILE A 67 -0.82 -9.31 -7.11
N ALA A 68 -1.50 -9.88 -8.11
CA ALA A 68 -2.96 -10.00 -8.10
C ALA A 68 -3.46 -10.88 -6.94
N ALA A 69 -2.80 -12.01 -6.67
CA ALA A 69 -3.13 -12.88 -5.53
C ALA A 69 -2.90 -12.18 -4.18
N GLY A 70 -1.81 -11.41 -4.06
CA GLY A 70 -1.50 -10.60 -2.90
C GLY A 70 -2.51 -9.48 -2.66
N GLU A 71 -2.90 -8.76 -3.72
CA GLU A 71 -3.94 -7.73 -3.68
C GLU A 71 -5.30 -8.32 -3.29
N ALA A 72 -5.68 -9.48 -3.84
CA ALA A 72 -6.92 -10.18 -3.48
C ALA A 72 -6.92 -10.61 -2.00
N THR A 73 -5.81 -11.17 -1.52
CA THR A 73 -5.64 -11.57 -0.11
C THR A 73 -5.73 -10.35 0.80
N HIS A 74 -5.01 -9.27 0.47
CA HIS A 74 -5.09 -8.03 1.22
C HIS A 74 -6.54 -7.53 1.27
N ASN A 75 -7.21 -7.40 0.11
CA ASN A 75 -8.60 -6.93 0.01
C ASN A 75 -9.58 -7.74 0.86
N LYS A 76 -9.42 -9.07 0.90
CA LYS A 76 -10.25 -9.96 1.73
C LYS A 76 -10.11 -9.67 3.22
N TRP A 77 -8.91 -9.33 3.69
CA TRP A 77 -8.58 -9.17 5.11
C TRP A 77 -8.40 -7.70 5.51
N ARG A 78 -8.91 -6.77 4.70
CA ARG A 78 -8.85 -5.34 5.01
C ARG A 78 -9.57 -5.04 6.31
N HIS A 79 -8.96 -4.20 7.14
CA HIS A 79 -9.63 -3.72 8.34
C HIS A 79 -10.84 -2.86 7.92
N PRO A 80 -12.04 -3.08 8.50
CA PRO A 80 -13.24 -2.35 8.12
C PRO A 80 -13.19 -0.85 8.46
N ASP A 81 -12.48 -0.49 9.54
CA ASP A 81 -12.30 0.89 10.01
C ASP A 81 -10.83 1.20 10.30
N PRO A 82 -9.98 1.38 9.27
CA PRO A 82 -8.54 1.51 9.46
C PRO A 82 -8.17 2.83 10.13
N TYR A 83 -7.04 2.88 10.85
CA TYR A 83 -6.58 4.14 11.45
C TYR A 83 -6.26 5.18 10.37
N ILE A 84 -6.88 6.35 10.49
CA ILE A 84 -6.63 7.54 9.67
C ILE A 84 -6.12 8.64 10.59
N VAL A 85 -4.98 9.23 10.24
CA VAL A 85 -4.43 10.36 11.00
C VAL A 85 -5.43 11.52 11.00
N PRO A 86 -5.63 12.23 12.12
CA PRO A 86 -6.79 13.11 12.28
C PRO A 86 -6.99 14.16 11.18
N TRP A 87 -5.91 14.71 10.60
CA TRP A 87 -5.97 15.77 9.60
C TRP A 87 -5.99 15.29 8.14
N ALA A 88 -5.81 14.00 7.88
CA ALA A 88 -5.89 13.45 6.52
C ALA A 88 -7.34 13.27 6.08
N PRO A 89 -7.63 13.18 4.77
CA PRO A 89 -8.97 12.84 4.28
C PRO A 89 -9.54 11.60 4.98
N GLY A 90 -10.75 11.72 5.52
CA GLY A 90 -11.41 10.68 6.33
C GLY A 90 -11.04 10.68 7.83
N GLY A 91 -10.13 11.54 8.27
CA GLY A 91 -9.76 11.71 9.67
C GLY A 91 -10.70 12.66 10.43
N SER A 92 -10.72 12.54 11.76
CA SER A 92 -11.66 13.26 12.64
C SER A 92 -11.48 14.79 12.70
N LYS A 93 -10.39 15.34 12.18
CA LYS A 93 -10.08 16.77 12.12
C LYS A 93 -9.88 17.27 10.68
N PHE A 94 -10.22 16.46 9.68
CA PHE A 94 -10.14 16.85 8.28
C PHE A 94 -11.05 18.06 8.02
N CYS A 95 -10.53 19.09 7.37
CA CYS A 95 -11.25 20.36 7.11
C CYS A 95 -11.93 20.98 8.34
N ARG A 96 -11.41 20.74 9.55
CA ARG A 96 -11.96 21.34 10.77
C ARG A 96 -11.86 22.87 10.75
N ASN A 97 -10.76 23.40 10.23
CA ASN A 97 -10.49 24.83 10.09
C ASN A 97 -9.98 25.10 8.66
N PRO A 98 -10.86 25.19 7.65
CA PRO A 98 -10.44 25.49 6.29
C PRO A 98 -9.95 26.95 6.20
N THR A 99 -9.00 27.21 5.30
CA THR A 99 -8.64 28.59 4.96
C THR A 99 -9.87 29.29 4.37
N PRO A 100 -10.23 30.50 4.85
CA PRO A 100 -11.36 31.23 4.29
C PRO A 100 -11.16 31.48 2.79
N PRO A 101 -12.24 31.55 2.01
CA PRO A 101 -12.16 31.89 0.59
C PRO A 101 -11.60 33.31 0.41
N GLU A 102 -10.79 33.50 -0.63
CA GLU A 102 -10.29 34.82 -1.00
C GLU A 102 -11.44 35.74 -1.43
N GLY A 103 -11.43 37.00 -0.99
CA GLY A 103 -12.40 38.02 -1.42
C GLY A 103 -13.58 38.28 -0.49
N VAL A 104 -13.63 37.69 0.70
CA VAL A 104 -14.60 38.06 1.75
C VAL A 104 -14.01 39.21 2.58
N ILE A 105 -14.11 40.42 2.05
CA ILE A 105 -13.90 41.67 2.80
C ILE A 105 -15.13 42.52 2.49
N ASP A 106 -15.93 42.82 3.51
CA ASP A 106 -17.07 43.75 3.41
C ASP A 106 -16.61 45.18 3.10
#